data_AF-A0A7C2A0F4-F1
#
_entry.id   AF-A0A7C2A0F4-F1
#
_cell.length_a   1.000
_cell.length_b   1.000
_cell.length_c   1.000
_cell.angle_alpha   90.00
_cell.angle_beta   90.00
_cell.angle_gamma   90.00
#
_symmetry.space_group_name_H-M   'P 1'
#
loop_
_entity.id
_entity.type
_entity.pdbx_description
1 polymer ?
#
loop_
_entity_poly.entity_id
_entity_poly.type
_entity_poly.pdbx_seq_one_letter_code
_entity_poly.pdbx_strand_id
1 'polypeptide(L)'
;MIGLLTSNFSLYHDVIDILRRREIPFISLDFSNQIPSEVDIIITSEEDAGIIDFDKKIVCRENCNLETLIDKAEMMCYGENIKIIFGIDPGDNIGIAIFGNEKFIRSFVAKSPEQASEFIKEYTEEMDANEVIVRIGNGARLVRNRIINFLINENLKIEIVDESTIPCMDDDALDAFKIAMAKGNEIKRGFSVEPKEGEIREMQRLSRIKSKNITISKKLAKKVLTGEIALEDAIEMQKNKNQE
;
A
#
# COMPACT_ATOMS: atom_id res chain seq x y z
N MET A 1 -3.25 11.27 -22.76
CA MET A 1 -4.21 10.18 -22.46
C MET A 1 -3.50 8.83 -22.50
N ILE A 2 -4.01 7.82 -21.77
CA ILE A 2 -3.47 6.45 -21.82
C ILE A 2 -4.01 5.74 -23.08
N GLY A 3 -3.13 5.13 -23.87
CA GLY A 3 -3.47 4.21 -24.95
C GLY A 3 -3.28 2.76 -24.53
N LEU A 4 -4.21 1.87 -24.88
CA LEU A 4 -4.06 0.43 -24.71
C LEU A 4 -3.86 -0.21 -26.08
N LEU A 5 -2.70 -0.81 -26.31
CA LEU A 5 -2.36 -1.46 -27.58
C LEU A 5 -1.74 -2.83 -27.29
N THR A 6 -2.53 -3.90 -27.46
CA THR A 6 -2.04 -5.26 -27.29
C THR A 6 -2.84 -6.26 -28.11
N SER A 7 -2.18 -7.31 -28.60
CA SER A 7 -2.75 -8.50 -29.20
C SER A 7 -3.17 -9.54 -28.16
N ASN A 8 -2.73 -9.39 -26.90
CA ASN A 8 -3.07 -10.27 -25.80
C ASN A 8 -4.47 -10.00 -25.27
N PHE A 9 -5.40 -10.89 -25.57
CA PHE A 9 -6.81 -10.74 -25.18
C PHE A 9 -7.02 -10.70 -23.66
N SER A 10 -6.27 -11.51 -22.90
CA SER A 10 -6.42 -11.56 -21.44
C SER A 10 -5.97 -10.24 -20.80
N LEU A 11 -4.77 -9.78 -21.18
CA LEU A 11 -4.25 -8.49 -20.70
C LEU A 11 -5.16 -7.33 -21.08
N TYR A 12 -5.66 -7.32 -22.31
CA TYR A 12 -6.58 -6.29 -22.79
C TYR A 12 -7.82 -6.16 -21.88
N HIS A 13 -8.44 -7.29 -21.53
CA HIS A 13 -9.61 -7.30 -20.65
C HIS A 13 -9.26 -6.88 -19.22
N ASP A 14 -8.19 -7.43 -18.65
CA ASP A 14 -7.77 -7.12 -17.28
C ASP A 14 -7.45 -5.61 -17.11
N VAL A 15 -6.76 -5.01 -18.08
CA VAL A 15 -6.42 -3.58 -18.06
C VAL A 15 -7.67 -2.70 -18.22
N ILE A 16 -8.57 -3.05 -19.15
CA ILE A 16 -9.82 -2.30 -19.34
C ILE A 16 -10.69 -2.32 -18.09
N ASP A 17 -10.79 -3.48 -17.42
CA ASP A 17 -11.61 -3.62 -16.22
C ASP A 17 -11.09 -2.74 -15.09
N ILE A 18 -9.77 -2.62 -14.93
CA ILE A 18 -9.16 -1.73 -13.94
C ILE A 18 -9.36 -0.25 -14.33
N LEU A 19 -9.07 0.13 -15.58
CA LEU A 19 -9.21 1.51 -16.06
C LEU A 19 -10.64 2.02 -15.93
N ARG A 20 -11.64 1.19 -16.29
CA ARG A 20 -13.06 1.52 -16.15
C ARG A 20 -13.49 1.60 -14.70
N ARG A 21 -13.10 0.65 -13.85
CA ARG A 21 -13.41 0.66 -12.41
C ARG A 21 -12.90 1.94 -11.73
N ARG A 22 -11.76 2.46 -12.20
CA ARG A 22 -11.11 3.66 -11.66
C ARG A 22 -11.47 4.95 -12.40
N GLU A 23 -12.38 4.87 -13.38
CA GLU A 23 -12.81 6.02 -14.20
C GLU A 23 -11.64 6.76 -14.88
N ILE A 24 -10.57 6.04 -15.22
CA ILE A 24 -9.39 6.61 -15.88
C ILE A 24 -9.66 6.72 -17.39
N PRO A 25 -9.54 7.90 -18.00
CA PRO A 25 -9.72 8.06 -19.45
C PRO A 25 -8.64 7.32 -20.25
N PHE A 26 -9.07 6.49 -21.21
CA PHE A 26 -8.16 5.74 -22.08
C PHE A 26 -8.73 5.59 -23.48
N ILE A 27 -7.86 5.23 -24.44
CA ILE A 27 -8.24 4.84 -25.80
C ILE A 27 -7.73 3.43 -26.11
N SER A 28 -8.59 2.58 -26.64
CA SER A 28 -8.17 1.30 -27.23
C SER A 28 -7.64 1.54 -28.63
N LEU A 29 -6.42 1.08 -28.89
CA LEU A 29 -5.71 1.24 -30.16
C LEU A 29 -5.62 -0.09 -30.92
N ASP A 30 -5.35 -0.01 -32.21
CA ASP A 30 -5.13 -1.15 -33.09
C ASP A 30 -3.82 -0.97 -33.87
N PHE A 31 -3.11 -2.06 -34.14
CA PHE A 31 -1.81 -2.04 -34.82
C PHE A 31 -1.87 -1.55 -36.28
N SER A 32 -3.05 -1.52 -36.89
CA SER A 32 -3.24 -1.04 -38.28
C SER A 32 -3.31 0.48 -38.42
N ASN A 33 -3.54 1.20 -37.32
CA ASN A 33 -3.74 2.64 -37.33
C ASN A 33 -2.58 3.40 -36.70
N GLN A 34 -2.38 4.65 -37.13
CA GLN A 34 -1.43 5.53 -36.46
C GLN A 34 -1.92 5.88 -35.06
N ILE A 35 -0.99 5.93 -34.11
CA ILE A 35 -1.26 6.33 -32.72
C ILE A 35 -1.64 7.83 -32.71
N PRO A 36 -2.80 8.20 -32.17
CA PRO A 36 -3.20 9.61 -32.07
C PRO A 36 -2.23 10.44 -31.24
N SER A 37 -2.05 11.71 -31.60
CA SER A 37 -1.14 12.63 -30.88
C SER A 37 -1.58 12.97 -29.45
N GLU A 38 -2.82 12.63 -29.09
CA GLU A 38 -3.39 12.82 -27.75
C GLU A 38 -2.95 11.72 -26.75
N VAL A 39 -2.34 10.64 -27.26
CA VAL A 39 -1.81 9.54 -26.44
C VAL A 39 -0.46 9.97 -25.87
N ASP A 40 -0.34 9.98 -24.55
CA ASP A 40 0.90 10.32 -23.85
C ASP A 40 1.73 9.08 -23.52
N ILE A 41 1.06 7.94 -23.32
CA ILE A 41 1.67 6.68 -22.89
C ILE A 41 0.86 5.49 -23.40
N ILE A 42 1.56 4.41 -23.74
CA ILE A 42 0.94 3.15 -24.19
C ILE A 42 1.14 2.06 -23.14
N ILE A 43 0.06 1.38 -22.77
CA ILE A 43 0.11 0.10 -22.06
C ILE A 43 0.05 -1.02 -23.10
N THR A 44 0.99 -1.96 -23.01
CA THR A 44 1.14 -3.06 -23.96
C THR A 44 1.69 -4.32 -23.29
N SER A 45 1.61 -5.46 -23.96
CA SER A 45 2.22 -6.71 -23.51
C SER A 45 3.70 -6.78 -23.86
N GLU A 46 4.43 -7.70 -23.23
CA GLU A 46 5.84 -7.95 -23.56
C GLU A 46 6.07 -8.42 -25.00
N GLU A 47 5.16 -9.23 -25.54
CA GLU A 47 5.22 -9.74 -26.92
C GLU A 47 5.02 -8.64 -27.98
N ASP A 48 4.21 -7.63 -27.68
CA ASP A 48 3.90 -6.53 -28.61
C ASP A 48 4.86 -5.34 -28.46
N ALA A 49 5.57 -5.23 -27.34
CA ALA A 49 6.42 -4.08 -27.04
C ALA A 49 7.50 -3.79 -28.10
N GLY A 50 7.97 -4.83 -28.82
CA GLY A 50 9.01 -4.71 -29.85
C GLY A 50 8.51 -4.17 -31.20
N ILE A 51 7.21 -4.30 -31.50
CA ILE A 51 6.61 -3.86 -32.77
C ILE A 51 5.97 -2.48 -32.69
N ILE A 52 5.76 -1.96 -31.47
CA ILE A 52 5.19 -0.64 -31.23
C ILE A 52 6.30 0.42 -31.24
N ASP A 53 6.27 1.27 -32.25
CA ASP A 53 7.14 2.43 -32.39
C ASP A 53 6.55 3.64 -31.63
N PHE A 54 6.76 3.64 -30.31
CA PHE A 54 6.33 4.72 -29.42
C PHE A 54 7.26 4.82 -28.22
N ASP A 55 7.73 6.04 -27.92
CA ASP A 55 8.78 6.29 -26.92
C ASP A 55 8.32 5.93 -25.48
N LYS A 56 7.10 6.32 -25.11
CA LYS A 56 6.56 6.13 -23.75
C LYS A 56 5.64 4.92 -23.69
N LYS A 57 6.19 3.77 -23.27
CA LYS A 57 5.44 2.53 -23.11
C LYS A 57 5.63 1.88 -21.75
N ILE A 58 4.52 1.38 -21.19
CA ILE A 58 4.47 0.49 -20.03
C ILE A 58 4.26 -0.92 -20.56
N VAL A 59 5.25 -1.77 -20.31
CA VAL A 59 5.24 -3.17 -20.75
C VAL A 59 4.77 -4.05 -19.60
N CYS A 60 3.62 -4.68 -19.77
CA CYS A 60 3.07 -5.64 -18.82
C CYS A 60 3.77 -7.00 -19.00
N ARG A 61 4.53 -7.41 -17.99
CA ARG A 61 5.18 -8.72 -17.91
C ARG A 61 4.28 -9.75 -17.24
N GLU A 62 4.59 -11.03 -17.42
CA GLU A 62 3.92 -12.09 -16.64
C GLU A 62 4.12 -11.87 -15.13
N ASN A 63 3.05 -12.03 -14.35
CA ASN A 63 2.99 -11.79 -12.89
C ASN A 63 3.20 -10.34 -12.43
N CYS A 64 3.14 -9.35 -13.34
CA CYS A 64 3.17 -7.95 -12.91
C CYS A 64 1.93 -7.55 -12.09
N ASN A 65 2.09 -6.56 -11.21
CA ASN A 65 0.96 -5.95 -10.53
C ASN A 65 0.32 -4.89 -11.46
N LEU A 66 -0.73 -5.28 -12.20
CA LEU A 66 -1.41 -4.42 -13.16
C LEU A 66 -1.90 -3.10 -12.57
N GLU A 67 -2.36 -3.10 -11.31
CA GLU A 67 -2.80 -1.87 -10.64
C GLU A 67 -1.64 -0.90 -10.45
N THR A 68 -0.46 -1.40 -10.06
CA THR A 68 0.76 -0.59 -9.96
C THR A 68 1.22 -0.10 -11.33
N LEU A 69 1.14 -0.91 -12.39
CA LEU A 69 1.48 -0.46 -13.74
C LEU A 69 0.54 0.64 -14.26
N ILE A 70 -0.75 0.54 -13.95
CA ILE A 70 -1.74 1.57 -14.30
C ILE A 70 -1.48 2.86 -13.52
N ASP A 71 -1.12 2.76 -12.23
CA ASP A 71 -0.68 3.91 -11.45
C ASP A 71 0.54 4.60 -12.11
N LYS A 72 1.53 3.80 -12.59
CA LYS A 72 2.72 4.33 -13.27
C LYS A 72 2.34 5.05 -14.55
N ALA A 73 1.45 4.44 -15.34
CA ALA A 73 0.95 5.04 -16.57
C ALA A 73 0.25 6.38 -16.30
N GLU A 74 -0.61 6.43 -15.29
CA GLU A 74 -1.29 7.66 -14.87
C GLU A 74 -0.30 8.73 -14.44
N MET A 75 0.68 8.43 -13.57
CA MET A 75 1.68 9.40 -13.11
C MET A 75 2.52 9.97 -14.27
N MET A 76 2.95 9.10 -15.19
CA MET A 76 3.78 9.49 -16.33
C MET A 76 3.04 10.39 -17.35
N CYS A 77 1.70 10.38 -17.36
CA CYS A 77 0.92 11.33 -18.17
C CYS A 77 1.06 12.78 -17.68
N TYR A 78 1.37 13.00 -16.39
CA TYR A 78 1.50 14.34 -15.80
C TYR A 78 2.95 14.83 -15.73
N GLY A 79 3.94 13.95 -15.89
CA GLY A 79 5.35 14.32 -15.93
C GLY A 79 6.29 13.14 -15.71
N GLU A 80 7.57 13.33 -16.06
CA GLU A 80 8.61 12.30 -15.94
C GLU A 80 9.23 12.22 -14.54
N ASN A 81 9.13 13.31 -13.76
CA ASN A 81 9.57 13.30 -12.37
C ASN A 81 8.45 12.71 -11.52
N ILE A 82 8.64 11.48 -11.04
CA ILE A 82 7.67 10.77 -10.21
C ILE A 82 8.02 11.03 -8.74
N LYS A 83 7.13 11.79 -8.08
CA LYS A 83 7.17 11.98 -6.63
C LYS A 83 6.02 11.21 -5.98
N ILE A 84 6.35 10.33 -5.04
CA ILE A 84 5.36 9.51 -4.36
C ILE A 84 5.27 9.92 -2.89
N ILE A 85 4.03 10.08 -2.42
CA ILE A 85 3.73 10.23 -1.00
C ILE A 85 2.81 9.10 -0.58
N PHE A 86 3.26 8.28 0.35
CA PHE A 86 2.44 7.29 1.04
C PHE A 86 1.95 7.89 2.35
N GLY A 87 0.63 7.83 2.59
CA GLY A 87 0.05 8.01 3.92
C GLY A 87 -0.34 6.67 4.50
N ILE A 88 0.09 6.41 5.73
CA ILE A 88 -0.15 5.16 6.43
C ILE A 88 -0.85 5.46 7.76
N ASP A 89 -2.05 4.92 7.91
CA ASP A 89 -2.71 4.80 9.20
C ASP A 89 -2.38 3.43 9.82
N PRO A 90 -1.63 3.37 10.94
CA PRO A 90 -1.22 2.12 11.55
C PRO A 90 -2.28 1.49 12.47
N GLY A 91 -3.53 1.97 12.48
CA GLY A 91 -4.62 1.49 13.34
C GLY A 91 -4.95 -0.02 13.23
N ASP A 92 -6.14 -0.41 13.70
CA ASP A 92 -6.57 -1.82 13.68
C ASP A 92 -6.56 -2.43 12.27
N ASN A 93 -6.88 -1.61 11.28
CA ASN A 93 -6.70 -1.87 9.86
C ASN A 93 -5.62 -0.92 9.34
N ILE A 94 -4.61 -1.45 8.64
CA ILE A 94 -3.52 -0.61 8.14
C ILE A 94 -3.95 0.06 6.84
N GLY A 95 -4.45 1.29 6.93
CA GLY A 95 -4.84 2.08 5.78
C GLY A 95 -3.63 2.63 5.05
N ILE A 96 -3.59 2.48 3.72
CA ILE A 96 -2.55 3.04 2.85
C ILE A 96 -3.23 3.94 1.82
N ALA A 97 -2.75 5.17 1.70
CA ALA A 97 -3.12 6.11 0.64
C ALA A 97 -1.87 6.46 -0.17
N ILE A 98 -2.01 6.48 -1.49
CA ILE A 98 -0.91 6.76 -2.42
C ILE A 98 -1.23 8.05 -3.18
N PHE A 99 -0.26 8.95 -3.20
CA PHE A 99 -0.28 10.15 -4.01
C PHE A 99 0.92 10.15 -4.95
N GLY A 100 0.68 10.49 -6.21
CA GLY A 100 1.70 10.71 -7.23
C GLY A 100 1.64 12.16 -7.68
N ASN A 101 2.75 12.89 -7.60
CA ASN A 101 2.81 14.30 -8.00
C ASN A 101 1.69 15.16 -7.36
N GLU A 102 1.47 14.96 -6.06
CA GLU A 102 0.41 15.61 -5.25
C GLU A 102 -1.04 15.23 -5.62
N LYS A 103 -1.24 14.38 -6.63
CA LYS A 103 -2.56 13.84 -7.00
C LYS A 103 -2.84 12.53 -6.29
N PHE A 104 -4.05 12.36 -5.77
CA PHE A 104 -4.50 11.08 -5.22
C PHE A 104 -4.60 10.02 -6.33
N ILE A 105 -4.01 8.86 -6.08
CA ILE A 105 -3.97 7.75 -7.04
C ILE A 105 -4.94 6.64 -6.62
N ARG A 106 -4.76 6.13 -5.39
CA ARG A 106 -5.64 5.13 -4.77
C ARG A 106 -5.39 4.99 -3.27
N SER A 107 -6.32 4.31 -2.59
CA SER A 107 -6.16 3.85 -1.22
C SER A 107 -6.66 2.42 -1.06
N PHE A 108 -6.12 1.70 -0.07
CA PHE A 108 -6.55 0.35 0.30
C PHE A 108 -6.07 0.01 1.72
N VAL A 109 -6.44 -1.18 2.21
CA VAL A 109 -6.05 -1.68 3.53
C VAL A 109 -5.08 -2.85 3.38
N ALA A 110 -3.95 -2.78 4.07
CA ALA A 110 -3.01 -3.88 4.21
C ALA A 110 -3.38 -4.78 5.42
N LYS A 111 -3.09 -6.08 5.30
CA LYS A 111 -3.40 -7.08 6.33
C LYS A 111 -2.39 -7.09 7.48
N SER A 112 -1.16 -6.65 7.23
CA SER A 112 -0.09 -6.64 8.24
C SER A 112 0.94 -5.54 7.97
N PRO A 113 1.73 -5.15 8.99
CA PRO A 113 2.85 -4.23 8.84
C PRO A 113 3.87 -4.68 7.78
N GLU A 114 4.12 -5.99 7.73
CA GLU A 114 5.05 -6.60 6.79
C GLU A 114 4.54 -6.46 5.36
N GLN A 115 3.26 -6.81 5.13
CA GLN A 115 2.65 -6.67 3.80
C GLN A 115 2.62 -5.21 3.34
N ALA A 116 2.29 -4.28 4.25
CA ALA A 116 2.32 -2.85 3.94
C ALA A 116 3.73 -2.39 3.53
N SER A 117 4.75 -2.83 4.26
CA SER A 117 6.14 -2.46 4.01
C SER A 117 6.68 -3.09 2.72
N GLU A 118 6.34 -4.35 2.46
CA GLU A 118 6.69 -5.08 1.23
C GLU A 118 6.05 -4.42 0.01
N PHE A 119 4.75 -4.12 0.09
CA PHE A 119 4.06 -3.37 -0.97
C PHE A 119 4.76 -2.03 -1.27
N ILE A 120 5.13 -1.25 -0.26
CA ILE A 120 5.79 0.05 -0.47
C ILE A 120 7.14 -0.11 -1.18
N LYS A 121 7.90 -1.16 -0.86
CA LYS A 121 9.17 -1.47 -1.52
C LYS A 121 8.95 -1.83 -2.98
N GLU A 122 8.13 -2.85 -3.24
CA GLU A 122 7.81 -3.31 -4.59
C GLU A 122 7.23 -2.17 -5.45
N TYR A 123 6.33 -1.37 -4.87
CA TYR A 123 5.74 -0.22 -5.55
C TYR A 123 6.79 0.83 -5.91
N THR A 124 7.70 1.15 -4.98
CA THR A 124 8.74 2.16 -5.23
C THR A 124 9.72 1.69 -6.30
N GLU A 125 10.12 0.42 -6.26
CA GLU A 125 10.98 -0.19 -7.26
C GLU A 125 10.33 -0.18 -8.65
N GLU A 126 9.05 -0.57 -8.75
CA GLU A 126 8.34 -0.59 -10.04
C GLU A 126 8.13 0.81 -10.62
N MET A 127 8.04 1.84 -9.78
CA MET A 127 7.80 3.22 -10.21
C MET A 127 9.05 3.95 -10.72
N ASP A 128 10.25 3.49 -10.38
CA ASP A 128 11.50 4.23 -10.60
C ASP A 128 11.44 5.67 -10.03
N ALA A 129 10.78 5.84 -8.88
CA ALA A 129 10.45 7.15 -8.35
C ALA A 129 11.67 7.97 -7.91
N ASN A 130 11.67 9.28 -8.22
CA ASN A 130 12.77 10.18 -7.87
C ASN A 130 12.80 10.55 -6.39
N GLU A 131 11.61 10.69 -5.80
CA GLU A 131 11.43 11.09 -4.40
C GLU A 131 10.26 10.32 -3.82
N VAL A 132 10.50 9.63 -2.70
CA VAL A 132 9.47 8.88 -1.99
C VAL A 132 9.43 9.30 -0.53
N ILE A 133 8.25 9.72 -0.10
CA ILE A 133 7.97 10.13 1.28
C ILE A 133 6.92 9.18 1.85
N VAL A 134 7.22 8.58 2.99
CA VAL A 134 6.31 7.71 3.74
C VAL A 134 5.92 8.42 5.02
N ARG A 135 4.66 8.87 5.09
CA ARG A 135 4.05 9.52 6.25
C ARG A 135 3.24 8.49 7.03
N ILE A 136 3.56 8.34 8.31
CA ILE A 136 2.92 7.33 9.17
C ILE A 136 2.31 8.04 10.37
N GLY A 137 1.05 7.74 10.67
CA GLY A 137 0.37 8.20 11.86
C GLY A 137 1.10 7.86 13.16
N ASN A 138 0.93 8.67 14.20
CA ASN A 138 1.54 8.46 15.52
C ASN A 138 0.78 7.43 16.38
N GLY A 139 -0.38 6.96 15.94
CA GLY A 139 -1.18 5.91 16.53
C GLY A 139 -0.49 4.54 16.56
N ALA A 140 -1.20 3.56 17.16
CA ALA A 140 -0.86 2.13 17.16
C ALA A 140 0.65 1.81 17.20
N ARG A 141 1.31 2.27 18.27
CA ARG A 141 2.78 2.32 18.44
C ARG A 141 3.53 1.09 17.90
N LEU A 142 3.07 -0.12 18.20
CA LEU A 142 3.74 -1.36 17.80
C LEU A 142 3.67 -1.60 16.30
N VAL A 143 2.49 -1.41 15.70
CA VAL A 143 2.25 -1.53 14.25
C VAL A 143 3.11 -0.50 13.51
N ARG A 144 3.00 0.77 13.90
CA ARG A 144 3.81 1.88 13.38
C ARG A 144 5.31 1.57 13.45
N ASN A 145 5.80 1.17 14.63
CA ASN A 145 7.23 0.91 14.82
C ASN A 145 7.73 -0.26 13.97
N ARG A 146 6.89 -1.29 13.74
CA ARG A 146 7.22 -2.40 12.83
C ARG A 146 7.37 -1.88 11.40
N ILE A 147 6.39 -1.15 10.89
CA ILE A 147 6.45 -0.54 9.54
C ILE A 147 7.71 0.31 9.38
N ILE A 148 7.99 1.20 10.34
CA ILE A 148 9.20 2.04 10.32
C ILE A 148 10.46 1.17 10.25
N ASN A 149 10.59 0.15 11.10
CA ASN A 149 11.78 -0.68 11.15
C ASN A 149 12.00 -1.49 9.86
N PHE A 150 10.93 -1.87 9.14
CA PHE A 150 11.04 -2.54 7.85
C PHE A 150 11.48 -1.62 6.72
N LEU A 151 11.13 -0.33 6.81
CA LEU A 151 11.40 0.67 5.76
C LEU A 151 12.64 1.52 6.03
N ILE A 152 13.16 1.58 7.27
CA ILE A 152 14.22 2.53 7.65
C ILE A 152 15.55 2.36 6.92
N ASN A 153 15.82 1.15 6.40
CA ASN A 153 17.05 0.86 5.65
C ASN A 153 16.90 1.12 4.14
N GLU A 154 15.70 1.48 3.69
CA GLU A 154 15.43 1.80 2.29
C GLU A 154 15.78 3.26 2.00
N ASN A 155 16.01 3.59 0.73
CA ASN A 155 16.29 4.96 0.29
C ASN A 155 15.00 5.81 0.23
N LEU A 156 14.27 5.89 1.34
CA LEU A 156 12.97 6.54 1.47
C LEU A 156 13.00 7.56 2.62
N LYS A 157 12.23 8.65 2.48
CA LYS A 157 12.05 9.60 3.58
C LYS A 157 10.87 9.19 4.46
N ILE A 158 11.11 8.85 5.72
CA ILE A 158 10.05 8.45 6.66
C ILE A 158 9.73 9.62 7.60
N GLU A 159 8.44 9.97 7.71
CA GLU A 159 7.93 11.01 8.57
C GLU A 159 6.84 10.46 9.50
N ILE A 160 6.89 10.81 10.80
CA ILE A 160 5.79 10.54 11.73
C ILE A 160 4.89 11.77 11.81
N VAL A 161 3.60 11.57 11.55
CA VAL A 161 2.57 12.60 11.60
C VAL A 161 1.82 12.53 12.93
N ASP A 162 1.57 13.69 13.54
CA ASP A 162 0.75 13.75 14.75
C ASP A 162 -0.73 13.82 14.40
N GLU A 163 -1.44 12.71 14.58
CA GLU A 163 -2.87 12.59 14.25
C GLU A 163 -3.74 13.52 15.11
N SER A 164 -3.29 13.95 16.29
CA SER A 164 -4.07 14.87 17.14
C SER A 164 -4.22 16.27 16.54
N THR A 165 -3.37 16.61 15.57
CA THR A 165 -3.43 17.87 14.82
C THR A 165 -4.32 17.78 13.58
N ILE A 166 -4.77 16.57 13.24
CA ILE A 166 -5.63 16.30 12.10
C ILE A 166 -7.10 16.39 12.56
N PRO A 167 -7.95 17.18 11.89
CA PRO A 167 -9.37 17.24 12.24
C PRO A 167 -10.03 15.88 12.05
N CYS A 168 -10.66 15.36 13.10
CA CYS A 168 -11.58 14.24 12.98
C CYS A 168 -12.85 14.75 12.27
N MET A 169 -13.18 14.17 11.12
CA MET A 169 -14.45 14.38 10.42
C MET A 169 -15.07 13.00 10.23
N ASP A 170 -16.40 12.94 10.17
CA ASP A 170 -17.27 11.75 10.32
C ASP A 170 -17.05 10.58 9.33
N ASP A 171 -15.95 10.57 8.58
CA ASP A 171 -15.54 9.51 7.66
C ASP A 171 -14.12 9.01 8.01
N ASP A 172 -14.07 7.93 8.77
CA ASP A 172 -12.84 7.21 9.19
C ASP A 172 -12.08 6.62 7.98
N ALA A 173 -12.71 6.51 6.80
CA ALA A 173 -12.09 5.90 5.61
C ALA A 173 -10.95 6.76 5.00
N LEU A 174 -10.81 8.02 5.45
CA LEU A 174 -9.89 9.01 4.87
C LEU A 174 -8.66 9.30 5.74
N ASP A 175 -8.41 8.54 6.80
CA ASP A 175 -7.33 8.88 7.74
C ASP A 175 -5.94 8.73 7.12
N ALA A 176 -5.71 7.67 6.35
CA ALA A 176 -4.47 7.53 5.56
C ALA A 176 -4.28 8.69 4.56
N PHE A 177 -5.37 9.18 3.96
CA PHE A 177 -5.33 10.35 3.07
C PHE A 177 -4.90 11.61 3.83
N LYS A 178 -5.48 11.87 5.00
CA LYS A 178 -5.15 13.04 5.82
C LYS A 178 -3.70 12.98 6.31
N ILE A 179 -3.23 11.80 6.72
CA ILE A 179 -1.84 11.54 7.09
C ILE A 179 -0.90 11.84 5.92
N ALA A 180 -1.26 11.41 4.70
CA ALA A 180 -0.47 11.71 3.51
C ALA A 180 -0.33 13.21 3.24
N MET A 181 -1.32 14.03 3.58
CA MET A 181 -1.32 15.48 3.31
C MET A 181 -0.66 16.31 4.42
N ALA A 182 -0.61 15.78 5.64
CA ALA A 182 -0.05 16.46 6.79
C ALA A 182 1.49 16.51 6.75
N LYS A 183 2.08 17.49 7.43
CA LYS A 183 3.53 17.56 7.61
C LYS A 183 3.93 16.67 8.79
N GLY A 184 4.88 15.77 8.57
CA GLY A 184 5.43 14.93 9.64
C GLY A 184 6.83 15.34 10.09
N ASN A 185 7.30 14.67 11.13
CA ASN A 185 8.65 14.77 11.66
C ASN A 185 9.51 13.63 11.10
N GLU A 186 10.60 13.97 10.42
CA GLU A 186 11.49 13.00 9.80
C GLU A 186 12.20 12.12 10.84
N ILE A 187 12.24 10.81 10.56
CA ILE A 187 12.88 9.82 11.41
C ILE A 187 14.05 9.16 10.67
N LYS A 188 15.18 9.03 11.37
CA LYS A 188 16.40 8.35 10.86
C LYS A 188 16.83 7.15 11.69
N ARG A 189 16.00 6.70 12.63
CA ARG A 189 16.31 5.59 13.54
C ARG A 189 15.11 4.66 13.71
N GLY A 190 15.40 3.38 13.92
CA GLY A 190 14.39 2.41 14.32
C GLY A 190 13.88 2.64 15.75
N PHE A 191 12.76 1.99 16.07
CA PHE A 191 12.13 2.04 17.38
C PHE A 191 11.99 0.64 17.99
N SER A 192 11.88 0.57 19.33
CA SER A 192 11.58 -0.68 20.01
C SER A 192 10.18 -1.18 19.69
N VAL A 193 10.11 -2.45 19.30
CA VAL A 193 8.87 -3.22 19.06
C VAL A 193 8.51 -4.11 20.24
N GLU A 194 9.20 -3.97 21.38
CA GLU A 194 8.80 -4.71 22.58
C GLU A 194 7.44 -4.24 23.10
N PRO A 195 6.49 -5.16 23.31
CA PRO A 195 5.20 -4.84 23.91
C PRO A 195 5.34 -4.40 25.37
N LYS A 196 4.69 -3.28 25.70
CA LYS A 196 4.50 -2.83 27.08
C LYS A 196 3.45 -3.69 27.78
N GLU A 197 3.48 -3.73 29.11
CA GLU A 197 2.48 -4.45 29.91
C GLU A 197 1.03 -4.03 29.59
N GLY A 198 0.80 -2.73 29.36
CA GLY A 198 -0.52 -2.22 28.98
C GLY A 198 -1.03 -2.79 27.65
N GLU A 199 -0.16 -2.86 26.64
CA GLU A 199 -0.49 -3.41 25.31
C GLU A 199 -0.76 -4.92 25.39
N ILE A 200 0.01 -5.65 26.21
CA ILE A 200 -0.24 -7.07 26.44
C ILE A 200 -1.59 -7.30 27.11
N ARG A 201 -1.91 -6.54 28.16
CA ARG A 201 -3.22 -6.63 28.84
C ARG A 201 -4.36 -6.31 27.89
N GLU A 202 -4.18 -5.32 27.02
CA GLU A 202 -5.18 -4.96 26.03
C GLU A 202 -5.42 -6.09 25.03
N MET A 203 -4.36 -6.74 24.52
CA MET A 203 -4.53 -7.90 23.64
C MET A 203 -5.21 -9.09 24.32
N GLN A 204 -4.95 -9.31 25.61
CA GLN A 204 -5.66 -10.32 26.40
C GLN A 204 -7.16 -9.98 26.54
N ARG A 205 -7.49 -8.69 26.71
CA ARG A 205 -8.87 -8.20 26.72
C ARG A 205 -9.54 -8.43 25.36
N LEU A 206 -8.87 -8.07 24.27
CA LEU A 206 -9.35 -8.28 22.90
C LEU A 206 -9.58 -9.76 22.59
N SER A 207 -8.66 -10.64 23.01
CA SER A 207 -8.84 -12.09 22.83
C SER A 207 -10.11 -12.58 23.54
N ARG A 208 -10.37 -12.11 24.76
CA ARG A 208 -11.56 -12.47 25.54
C ARG A 208 -12.84 -11.97 24.89
N ILE A 209 -12.83 -10.76 24.32
CA ILE A 209 -14.00 -10.21 23.61
C ILE A 209 -14.29 -11.01 22.35
N LYS A 210 -13.28 -11.25 21.52
CA LYS A 210 -13.42 -11.97 20.25
C LYS A 210 -13.84 -13.42 20.42
N SER A 211 -13.28 -14.09 21.44
CA SER A 211 -13.62 -15.47 21.79
C SER A 211 -14.79 -15.60 22.77
N LYS A 212 -15.36 -14.49 23.25
CA LYS A 212 -16.34 -14.35 24.35
C LYS A 212 -15.86 -14.77 25.74
N ASN A 213 -14.96 -15.75 25.87
CA ASN A 213 -14.54 -16.26 27.18
C ASN A 213 -13.05 -16.59 27.33
N ILE A 214 -12.23 -16.54 26.26
CA ILE A 214 -10.84 -17.03 26.29
C ILE A 214 -9.84 -15.89 26.37
N THR A 215 -9.06 -15.90 27.44
CA THR A 215 -7.93 -14.99 27.62
C THR A 215 -6.65 -15.72 27.22
N ILE A 216 -5.95 -15.22 26.21
CA ILE A 216 -4.67 -15.78 25.78
C ILE A 216 -3.58 -15.53 26.83
N SER A 217 -2.63 -16.47 26.96
CA SER A 217 -1.48 -16.27 27.85
C SER A 217 -0.63 -15.06 27.46
N LYS A 218 0.11 -14.49 28.41
CA LYS A 218 1.04 -13.37 28.18
C LYS A 218 2.06 -13.67 27.07
N LYS A 219 2.49 -14.93 26.98
CA LYS A 219 3.42 -15.40 25.93
C LYS A 219 2.76 -15.35 24.55
N LEU A 220 1.53 -15.84 24.42
CA LEU A 220 0.78 -15.77 23.16
C LEU A 220 0.43 -14.33 22.79
N ALA A 221 0.01 -13.50 23.75
CA ALA A 221 -0.25 -12.08 23.52
C ALA A 221 0.98 -11.35 22.95
N LYS A 222 2.17 -11.63 23.48
CA LYS A 222 3.42 -11.08 22.93
C LYS A 222 3.63 -11.48 21.48
N LYS A 223 3.42 -12.77 21.14
CA LYS A 223 3.55 -13.28 19.78
C LYS A 223 2.58 -12.64 18.79
N VAL A 224 1.34 -12.40 19.22
CA VAL A 224 0.35 -11.69 18.39
C VAL A 224 0.81 -10.25 18.15
N LEU A 225 1.25 -9.55 19.19
CA LEU A 225 1.72 -8.16 19.10
C LEU A 225 2.97 -8.00 18.23
N THR A 226 3.88 -8.97 18.27
CA THR A 226 5.07 -8.99 17.40
C THR A 226 4.77 -9.45 15.99
N GLY A 227 3.55 -9.96 15.72
CA GLY A 227 3.14 -10.45 14.40
C GLY A 227 3.57 -11.86 14.07
N GLU A 228 4.05 -12.63 15.04
CA GLU A 228 4.44 -14.03 14.83
C GLU A 228 3.23 -14.95 14.55
N ILE A 229 2.06 -14.61 15.09
CA ILE A 229 0.81 -15.39 14.95
C ILE A 229 -0.39 -14.46 14.87
N ALA A 230 -1.46 -14.89 14.19
CA ALA A 230 -2.73 -14.18 14.21
C ALA A 230 -3.43 -14.34 15.58
N LEU A 231 -4.35 -13.41 15.89
CA LEU A 231 -5.11 -13.45 17.14
C LEU A 231 -6.01 -14.70 17.20
N GLU A 232 -6.59 -15.08 16.08
CA GLU A 232 -7.43 -16.27 15.89
C GLU A 232 -6.66 -17.54 16.23
N ASP A 233 -5.47 -17.70 15.64
CA ASP A 233 -4.58 -18.84 15.90
C ASP A 233 -4.18 -18.89 17.37
N ALA A 234 -3.88 -17.73 17.97
CA ALA A 234 -3.54 -17.64 19.39
C ALA A 234 -4.71 -18.06 20.29
N ILE A 235 -5.95 -17.73 19.92
CA ILE A 235 -7.17 -18.15 20.62
C ILE A 235 -7.35 -19.67 20.49
N GLU A 236 -7.14 -20.22 19.31
CA GLU A 236 -7.26 -21.67 19.06
C GLU A 236 -6.20 -22.47 19.82
N MET A 237 -4.94 -22.04 19.79
CA MET A 237 -3.87 -22.64 20.59
C MET A 237 -4.17 -22.59 22.09
N GLN A 238 -4.81 -21.51 22.57
CA GLN A 238 -5.21 -21.39 23.96
C GLN A 238 -6.41 -22.31 24.30
N LYS A 239 -7.34 -22.53 23.35
CA LYS A 239 -8.45 -23.50 23.52
C LYS A 239 -7.92 -24.90 23.74
N ASN A 240 -7.03 -25.36 22.86
CA ASN A 240 -6.52 -26.72 22.88
C ASN A 240 -5.76 -27.01 24.18
N LYS A 241 -4.97 -26.04 24.66
CA LYS A 241 -4.27 -26.13 25.96
C LYS A 241 -5.17 -26.17 27.19
N ASN A 242 -6.39 -25.66 27.10
CA ASN A 242 -7.34 -25.71 28.22
C ASN A 242 -8.18 -27.01 28.21
N GLN A 243 -8.10 -27.79 27.13
CA GLN A 243 -8.77 -29.10 26.99
C GLN A 243 -7.84 -30.28 27.29
N GLU A 244 -6.52 -30.07 27.24
CA GLU A 244 -5.47 -30.95 27.81
C GLU A 244 -5.35 -30.79 29.33
#